data_AF-A0A935E9D5-F1
#
_entry.id   AF-A0A935E9D5-F1
#
_cell.length_a   1.000
_cell.length_b   1.000
_cell.length_c   1.000
_cell.angle_alpha   90.00
_cell.angle_beta   90.00
_cell.angle_gamma   90.00
#
_symmetry.space_group_name_H-M   'P 1'
#
loop_
_entity.id
_entity.type
_entity.pdbx_description
1 polymer ?
#
loop_
_entity_poly.entity_id
_entity_poly.type
_entity_poly.pdbx_seq_one_letter_code
_entity_poly.pdbx_strand_id
1 'polypeptide(L)'
;MSAPSDWGVRRGSLKLGGDGPLLWIGMGVVLVVTSFFAVLVDELNYDVWSAIVTFFVIIAITIPILGWVSSVDGDRRMFAILFAALLIRLLASLARYYILAVTYGGVGDAGRYHYGAIAMANHIKDGYYEIDLGPRLANNPPETRRVGFVTGLIYLITGPSVYSGYFVFTWFAFLGQLASIRAFRIAVPEGNHRLYAMLVMFVPSLIYWPSSIGKEACMVLAIGVASYGVARIFARRSIGVGFACAALGLVGAGLIRPHVALLLGLGVASAFVVQERSLRPGLGCRAGAATPRSERSH
;
A
#
# COMPACT_ATOMS: atom_id res chain seq x y z
N MET A 1 9.12 76.36 24.02
CA MET A 1 9.82 75.08 24.26
C MET A 1 8.94 73.97 23.73
N SER A 2 9.13 73.64 22.44
CA SER A 2 8.38 72.65 21.68
C SER A 2 9.22 71.37 21.58
N ALA A 3 8.63 70.24 21.98
CA ALA A 3 9.28 68.95 22.07
C ALA A 3 9.53 68.32 20.69
N PRO A 4 10.52 67.41 20.54
CA PRO A 4 10.98 66.91 19.26
C PRO A 4 10.09 65.80 18.69
N SER A 5 9.97 65.82 17.37
CA SER A 5 9.40 64.82 16.47
C SER A 5 10.28 63.56 16.32
N ASP A 6 9.66 62.51 15.79
CA ASP A 6 10.20 61.22 15.31
C ASP A 6 10.35 60.06 16.29
N TRP A 7 9.23 59.33 16.47
CA TRP A 7 9.25 57.89 16.73
C TRP A 7 8.92 57.14 15.44
N GLY A 8 9.96 56.63 14.77
CA GLY A 8 9.85 55.84 13.56
C GLY A 8 9.13 54.51 13.79
N VAL A 9 7.86 54.44 13.38
CA VAL A 9 7.13 53.19 13.21
C VAL A 9 7.68 52.50 11.95
N ARG A 10 8.52 51.48 12.12
CA ARG A 10 8.88 50.56 11.02
C ARG A 10 7.62 49.79 10.62
N ARG A 11 6.93 50.26 9.57
CA ARG A 11 5.98 49.43 8.81
C ARG A 11 6.76 48.32 8.13
N GLY A 12 6.79 47.14 8.77
CA GLY A 12 7.07 45.89 8.06
C GLY A 12 5.90 45.59 7.13
N SER A 13 5.90 46.17 5.93
CA SER A 13 5.05 45.70 4.85
C SER A 13 5.46 44.27 4.53
N LEU A 14 4.64 43.29 4.90
CA LEU A 14 4.66 41.95 4.30
C LEU A 14 4.33 42.16 2.82
N LYS A 15 5.37 42.30 2.00
CA LYS A 15 5.24 42.16 0.55
C LYS A 15 4.80 40.72 0.31
N LEU A 16 3.51 40.50 0.05
CA LEU A 16 3.04 39.34 -0.69
C LEU A 16 3.72 39.40 -2.06
N GLY A 17 4.89 38.80 -2.15
CA GLY A 17 5.61 38.66 -3.41
C GLY A 17 4.94 37.59 -4.26
N GLY A 18 4.38 37.99 -5.40
CA GLY A 18 4.61 37.28 -6.65
C GLY A 18 4.01 35.88 -6.88
N ASP A 19 2.98 35.45 -6.16
CA ASP A 19 2.35 34.14 -6.42
C ASP A 19 1.38 34.12 -7.61
N GLY A 20 1.09 35.28 -8.21
CA GLY A 20 0.16 35.44 -9.33
C GLY A 20 0.42 34.46 -10.49
N PRO A 21 1.64 34.38 -11.06
CA PRO A 21 1.92 33.51 -12.19
C PRO A 21 1.73 32.02 -11.86
N LEU A 22 2.09 31.58 -10.65
CA LEU A 22 1.94 30.18 -10.22
C LEU A 22 0.48 29.81 -10.00
N LEU A 23 -0.32 30.73 -9.47
CA LEU A 23 -1.78 30.57 -9.35
C LEU A 23 -2.45 30.50 -10.72
N TRP A 24 -2.08 31.36 -11.67
CA TRP A 24 -2.63 31.34 -13.03
C TRP A 24 -2.18 30.10 -13.83
N ILE A 25 -0.93 29.65 -13.66
CA ILE A 25 -0.44 28.40 -14.24
C ILE A 25 -1.18 27.21 -13.62
N GLY A 26 -1.36 27.19 -12.30
CA GLY A 26 -2.11 26.14 -11.61
C GLY A 26 -3.57 26.07 -12.06
N MET A 27 -4.24 27.22 -12.19
CA MET A 27 -5.63 27.32 -12.64
C MET A 27 -5.76 26.97 -14.11
N GLY A 28 -4.77 27.34 -14.94
CA GLY A 28 -4.68 26.93 -16.34
C GLY A 28 -4.50 25.43 -16.52
N VAL A 29 -3.65 24.78 -15.70
CA VAL A 29 -3.49 23.32 -15.70
C VAL A 29 -4.78 22.63 -15.25
N VAL A 30 -5.43 23.12 -14.20
CA VAL A 30 -6.72 22.56 -13.73
C VAL A 30 -7.79 22.69 -14.81
N LEU A 31 -7.89 23.84 -15.50
CA LEU A 31 -8.84 24.04 -16.58
C LEU A 31 -8.52 23.16 -17.80
N VAL A 32 -7.26 23.06 -18.23
CA VAL A 32 -6.86 22.19 -19.34
C VAL A 32 -7.13 20.73 -19.01
N VAL A 33 -6.81 20.28 -17.79
CA VAL A 33 -7.14 18.93 -17.31
C VAL A 33 -8.66 18.76 -17.29
N THR A 34 -9.42 19.68 -16.71
CA THR A 34 -10.89 19.55 -16.60
C THR A 34 -11.58 19.57 -17.96
N SER A 35 -11.15 20.43 -18.88
CA SER A 35 -11.68 20.53 -20.25
C SER A 35 -11.26 19.35 -21.13
N PHE A 36 -10.02 18.89 -21.01
CA PHE A 36 -9.57 17.65 -21.64
C PHE A 36 -10.36 16.44 -21.12
N PHE A 37 -10.63 16.39 -19.81
CA PHE A 37 -11.47 15.38 -19.19
C PHE A 37 -12.94 15.48 -19.63
N ALA A 38 -13.51 16.68 -19.78
CA ALA A 38 -14.89 16.87 -20.23
C ALA A 38 -15.09 16.42 -21.68
N VAL A 39 -14.12 16.68 -22.57
CA VAL A 39 -14.15 16.23 -23.96
C VAL A 39 -13.92 14.71 -24.08
N LEU A 40 -13.06 14.13 -23.23
CA LEU A 40 -12.87 12.67 -23.19
C LEU A 40 -14.11 11.90 -22.69
N VAL A 41 -14.93 12.51 -21.83
CA VAL A 41 -16.13 11.88 -21.24
C VAL A 41 -17.20 11.58 -22.28
N ASP A 42 -17.37 12.44 -23.29
CA ASP A 42 -18.41 12.29 -24.31
C ASP A 42 -18.11 11.17 -25.33
N GLU A 43 -16.86 10.73 -25.46
CA GLU A 43 -16.46 9.71 -26.43
C GLU A 43 -16.06 8.35 -25.82
N LEU A 44 -15.84 8.28 -24.50
CA LEU A 44 -15.34 7.07 -23.82
C LEU A 44 -16.40 6.34 -23.01
N ASN A 45 -16.44 5.01 -23.16
CA ASN A 45 -17.24 4.12 -22.30
C ASN A 45 -16.90 4.35 -20.81
N TYR A 46 -17.91 4.28 -19.94
CA TYR A 46 -17.80 4.47 -18.48
C TYR A 46 -16.61 3.74 -17.84
N ASP A 47 -16.37 2.49 -18.27
CA ASP A 47 -15.26 1.67 -17.79
C ASP A 47 -13.90 2.35 -17.96
N VAL A 48 -13.67 2.99 -19.10
CA VAL A 48 -12.41 3.65 -19.44
C VAL A 48 -12.25 4.94 -18.65
N TRP A 49 -13.32 5.72 -18.51
CA TRP A 49 -13.25 6.97 -17.74
C TRP A 49 -12.99 6.71 -16.26
N SER A 50 -13.73 5.76 -15.65
CA SER A 50 -13.49 5.33 -14.26
C SER A 50 -12.05 4.83 -14.08
N ALA A 51 -11.49 4.14 -15.08
CA ALA A 51 -10.10 3.66 -15.05
C ALA A 51 -9.09 4.82 -15.01
N ILE A 52 -9.27 5.82 -15.88
CA ILE A 52 -8.39 6.99 -15.96
C ILE A 52 -8.40 7.74 -14.62
N VAL A 53 -9.58 8.02 -14.08
CA VAL A 53 -9.72 8.68 -12.77
C VAL A 53 -9.02 7.85 -11.68
N THR A 54 -9.30 6.55 -11.62
CA THR A 54 -8.69 5.63 -10.65
C THR A 54 -7.17 5.61 -10.77
N PHE A 55 -6.62 5.59 -11.99
CA PHE A 55 -5.18 5.64 -12.26
C PHE A 55 -4.53 6.89 -11.68
N PHE A 56 -5.09 8.07 -11.96
CA PHE A 56 -4.55 9.33 -11.46
C PHE A 56 -4.70 9.47 -9.94
N VAL A 57 -5.82 9.02 -9.37
CA VAL A 57 -6.03 9.00 -7.91
C VAL A 57 -5.01 8.10 -7.23
N ILE A 58 -4.76 6.90 -7.74
CA ILE A 58 -3.74 5.99 -7.19
C ILE A 58 -2.36 6.65 -7.23
N ILE A 59 -1.98 7.27 -8.34
CA ILE A 59 -0.69 7.97 -8.45
C ILE A 59 -0.62 9.14 -7.45
N ALA A 60 -1.66 9.97 -7.38
CA ALA A 60 -1.72 11.12 -6.49
C ALA A 60 -1.60 10.72 -5.02
N ILE A 61 -2.23 9.61 -4.61
CA ILE A 61 -2.11 9.07 -3.24
C ILE A 61 -0.73 8.44 -3.02
N THR A 62 -0.16 7.78 -4.03
CA THR A 62 1.07 7.00 -3.85
C THR A 62 2.33 7.87 -3.86
N ILE A 63 2.36 8.97 -4.63
CA ILE A 63 3.49 9.91 -4.65
C ILE A 63 3.91 10.39 -3.24
N PRO A 64 3.02 10.93 -2.39
CA PRO A 64 3.42 11.37 -1.05
C PRO A 64 3.87 10.21 -0.16
N ILE A 65 3.28 9.01 -0.32
CA ILE A 65 3.73 7.81 0.40
C ILE A 65 5.16 7.47 -0.01
N LEU A 66 5.47 7.44 -1.30
CA LEU A 66 6.83 7.14 -1.80
C LEU A 66 7.82 8.23 -1.43
N GLY A 67 7.40 9.50 -1.46
CA GLY A 67 8.19 10.64 -1.01
C GLY A 67 8.59 10.49 0.45
N TRP A 68 7.62 10.21 1.31
CA TRP A 68 7.85 9.96 2.74
C TRP A 68 8.74 8.74 2.99
N VAL A 69 8.47 7.61 2.31
CA VAL A 69 9.30 6.40 2.45
C VAL A 69 10.75 6.68 2.04
N SER A 70 10.95 7.33 0.89
CA SER A 70 12.29 7.58 0.35
C SER A 70 13.04 8.67 1.11
N SER A 71 12.34 9.63 1.72
CA SER A 71 12.95 10.69 2.53
C SER A 71 13.43 10.18 3.88
N VAL A 72 12.63 9.33 4.55
CA VAL A 72 13.06 8.60 5.76
C VAL A 72 14.32 7.80 5.48
N ASP A 73 14.44 7.35 4.25
CA ASP A 73 15.49 6.47 3.80
C ASP A 73 16.76 7.20 3.35
N GLY A 74 16.69 8.51 3.10
CA GLY A 74 17.78 9.34 2.59
C GLY A 74 18.19 9.03 1.14
N ASP A 75 17.41 8.24 0.41
CA ASP A 75 17.79 7.69 -0.89
C ASP A 75 16.84 8.14 -2.01
N ARG A 76 17.28 9.15 -2.77
CA ARG A 76 16.51 9.67 -3.93
C ARG A 76 16.33 8.63 -5.05
N ARG A 77 17.23 7.66 -5.19
CA ARG A 77 17.10 6.62 -6.23
C ARG A 77 16.02 5.61 -5.86
N MET A 78 15.79 5.37 -4.57
CA MET A 78 14.71 4.49 -4.10
C MET A 78 13.35 5.00 -4.58
N PHE A 79 13.13 6.32 -4.53
CA PHE A 79 11.89 6.93 -5.06
C PHE A 79 11.68 6.56 -6.52
N ALA A 80 12.70 6.75 -7.36
CA ALA A 80 12.61 6.46 -8.79
C ALA A 80 12.33 4.97 -9.06
N ILE A 81 12.98 4.07 -8.32
CA ILE A 81 12.77 2.62 -8.43
C ILE A 81 11.32 2.26 -8.08
N LEU A 82 10.81 2.75 -6.95
CA LEU A 82 9.46 2.44 -6.49
C LEU A 82 8.39 3.07 -7.38
N PHE A 83 8.63 4.28 -7.88
CA PHE A 83 7.71 4.94 -8.79
C PHE A 83 7.68 4.26 -10.17
N ALA A 84 8.84 3.87 -10.70
CA ALA A 84 8.92 3.07 -11.93
C ALA A 84 8.21 1.73 -11.77
N ALA A 85 8.37 1.06 -10.62
CA ALA A 85 7.67 -0.17 -10.30
C ALA A 85 6.14 0.02 -10.31
N LEU A 86 5.63 1.11 -9.72
CA LEU A 86 4.20 1.42 -9.75
C LEU A 86 3.70 1.56 -11.18
N LEU A 87 4.36 2.38 -12.01
CA LEU A 87 3.95 2.60 -13.40
C LEU A 87 3.98 1.31 -14.22
N ILE A 88 5.09 0.57 -14.16
CA ILE A 88 5.23 -0.71 -14.87
C ILE A 88 4.13 -1.67 -14.45
N ARG A 89 3.77 -1.70 -13.16
CA ARG A 89 2.77 -2.63 -12.65
C ARG A 89 1.35 -2.23 -13.06
N LEU A 90 1.02 -0.94 -13.03
CA LEU A 90 -0.27 -0.45 -13.56
C LEU A 90 -0.41 -0.78 -15.05
N LEU A 91 0.65 -0.60 -15.84
CA LEU A 91 0.66 -1.04 -17.25
C LEU A 91 0.57 -2.56 -17.41
N ALA A 92 1.26 -3.33 -16.57
CA ALA A 92 1.20 -4.79 -16.57
C ALA A 92 -0.20 -5.31 -16.22
N SER A 93 -0.98 -4.57 -15.43
CA SER A 93 -2.36 -4.92 -15.14
C SER A 93 -3.25 -4.86 -16.38
N LEU A 94 -3.04 -3.87 -17.27
CA LEU A 94 -3.70 -3.79 -18.57
C LEU A 94 -3.27 -4.95 -19.48
N ALA A 95 -1.97 -5.25 -19.54
CA ALA A 95 -1.46 -6.40 -20.29
C ALA A 95 -2.06 -7.72 -19.78
N ARG A 96 -2.19 -7.89 -18.47
CA ARG A 96 -2.80 -9.07 -17.86
C ARG A 96 -4.29 -9.18 -18.18
N TYR A 97 -5.02 -8.08 -18.13
CA TYR A 97 -6.42 -8.04 -18.56
C TYR A 97 -6.55 -8.48 -20.03
N TYR A 98 -5.71 -7.94 -20.92
CA TYR A 98 -5.68 -8.29 -22.33
C TYR A 98 -5.40 -9.79 -22.53
N ILE A 99 -4.40 -10.34 -21.84
CA ILE A 99 -4.09 -11.78 -21.90
C ILE A 99 -5.28 -12.61 -21.41
N LEU A 100 -5.96 -12.19 -20.35
CA LEU A 100 -7.15 -12.89 -19.87
C LEU A 100 -8.29 -12.86 -20.90
N ALA A 101 -8.53 -11.71 -21.51
CA ALA A 101 -9.57 -11.55 -22.51
C ALA A 101 -9.29 -12.38 -23.78
N VAL A 102 -8.06 -12.33 -24.29
CA VAL A 102 -7.69 -12.95 -25.58
C VAL A 102 -7.30 -14.41 -25.44
N THR A 103 -6.47 -14.76 -24.46
CA THR A 103 -5.94 -16.13 -24.32
C THR A 103 -6.89 -17.05 -23.57
N TYR A 104 -7.59 -16.53 -22.56
CA TYR A 104 -8.50 -17.32 -21.73
C TYR A 104 -9.97 -17.12 -22.11
N GLY A 105 -10.26 -16.43 -23.23
CA GLY A 105 -11.63 -16.18 -23.71
C GLY A 105 -12.49 -15.39 -22.71
N GLY A 106 -11.86 -14.59 -21.84
CA GLY A 106 -12.55 -13.89 -20.75
C GLY A 106 -12.99 -14.79 -19.59
N VAL A 107 -12.73 -16.10 -19.66
CA VAL A 107 -13.05 -17.06 -18.59
C VAL A 107 -11.92 -17.04 -17.57
N GLY A 108 -12.05 -16.19 -16.57
CA GLY A 108 -11.13 -16.12 -15.44
C GLY A 108 -11.84 -15.79 -14.13
N ASP A 109 -11.18 -16.12 -13.02
CA ASP A 109 -11.70 -15.79 -11.69
C ASP A 109 -11.95 -14.29 -11.52
N ALA A 110 -11.12 -13.44 -12.14
CA ALA A 110 -11.31 -11.99 -12.16
C ALA A 110 -12.67 -11.56 -12.77
N GLY A 111 -13.11 -12.22 -13.84
CA GLY A 111 -14.42 -11.95 -14.45
C GLY A 111 -15.56 -12.33 -13.52
N ARG A 112 -15.45 -13.47 -12.83
CA ARG A 112 -16.43 -13.88 -11.81
C ARG A 112 -16.54 -12.83 -10.70
N TYR A 113 -15.41 -12.41 -10.14
CA TYR A 113 -15.39 -11.38 -9.08
C TYR A 113 -16.01 -10.06 -9.54
N HIS A 114 -15.69 -9.62 -10.76
CA HIS A 114 -16.25 -8.43 -11.36
C HIS A 114 -17.79 -8.49 -11.46
N TYR A 115 -18.35 -9.56 -12.02
CA TYR A 115 -19.80 -9.66 -12.16
C TYR A 115 -20.54 -9.78 -10.82
N GLY A 116 -19.96 -10.51 -9.85
CA GLY A 116 -20.55 -10.58 -8.51
C GLY A 116 -20.49 -9.24 -7.77
N ALA A 117 -19.42 -8.48 -7.98
CA ALA A 117 -19.28 -7.13 -7.44
C ALA A 117 -20.28 -6.14 -8.04
N ILE A 118 -20.58 -6.25 -9.34
CA ILE A 118 -21.64 -5.44 -9.98
C ILE A 118 -22.99 -5.75 -9.35
N ALA A 119 -23.33 -7.04 -9.19
CA ALA A 119 -24.59 -7.45 -8.58
C ALA A 119 -24.75 -6.87 -7.17
N MET A 120 -23.71 -6.99 -6.34
CA MET A 120 -23.71 -6.42 -4.99
C MET A 120 -23.81 -4.89 -5.00
N ALA A 121 -23.01 -4.22 -5.84
CA ALA A 121 -23.00 -2.77 -5.89
C ALA A 121 -24.35 -2.19 -6.35
N ASN A 122 -25.02 -2.84 -7.31
CA ASN A 122 -26.34 -2.44 -7.76
C ASN A 122 -27.40 -2.71 -6.69
N HIS A 123 -27.39 -3.89 -6.08
CA HIS A 123 -28.34 -4.25 -5.03
C HIS A 123 -28.31 -3.29 -3.84
N ILE A 124 -27.11 -2.87 -3.42
CA ILE A 124 -26.93 -1.85 -2.37
C ILE A 124 -27.40 -0.47 -2.84
N LYS A 125 -27.13 -0.09 -4.09
CA LYS A 125 -27.61 1.19 -4.66
C LYS A 125 -29.13 1.24 -4.82
N ASP A 126 -29.77 0.09 -5.02
CA ASP A 126 -31.22 -0.06 -5.10
C ASP A 126 -31.91 0.00 -3.72
N GLY A 127 -31.13 0.16 -2.63
CA GLY A 127 -31.64 0.37 -1.27
C GLY A 127 -31.74 -0.91 -0.43
N TYR A 128 -31.26 -2.04 -0.94
CA TYR A 128 -31.21 -3.29 -0.17
C TYR A 128 -29.92 -3.39 0.63
N TYR A 129 -30.02 -3.72 1.92
CA TYR A 129 -28.87 -3.86 2.81
C TYR A 129 -28.35 -5.29 2.91
N GLU A 130 -29.01 -6.24 2.25
CA GLU A 130 -28.56 -7.63 2.18
C GLU A 130 -27.39 -7.77 1.20
N ILE A 131 -26.41 -8.61 1.53
CA ILE A 131 -25.27 -8.85 0.64
C ILE A 131 -25.64 -9.92 -0.37
N ASP A 132 -25.97 -9.50 -1.59
CA ASP A 132 -26.19 -10.39 -2.73
C ASP A 132 -25.08 -10.24 -3.79
N LEU A 133 -24.33 -11.32 -4.03
CA LEU A 133 -23.27 -11.38 -5.05
C LEU A 133 -23.78 -11.94 -6.39
N GLY A 134 -25.10 -12.13 -6.51
CA GLY A 134 -25.77 -12.68 -7.66
C GLY A 134 -25.50 -14.17 -7.91
N PRO A 135 -26.24 -14.76 -8.87
CA PRO A 135 -26.20 -16.19 -9.14
C PRO A 135 -24.83 -16.67 -9.65
N ARG A 136 -24.06 -15.78 -10.29
CA ARG A 136 -22.72 -16.09 -10.83
C ARG A 136 -21.71 -16.42 -9.74
N LEU A 137 -21.88 -15.89 -8.53
CA LEU A 137 -21.00 -16.15 -7.38
C LEU A 137 -21.64 -17.01 -6.28
N ALA A 138 -22.96 -17.12 -6.23
CA ALA A 138 -23.70 -17.84 -5.19
C ALA A 138 -23.15 -19.27 -4.93
N ASN A 139 -22.88 -20.03 -6.02
CA ASN A 139 -22.44 -21.43 -5.93
C ASN A 139 -20.90 -21.60 -5.85
N ASN A 140 -20.14 -20.51 -5.74
CA ASN A 140 -18.68 -20.60 -5.69
C ASN A 140 -18.16 -20.87 -4.27
N PRO A 141 -16.93 -21.42 -4.16
CA PRO A 141 -16.28 -21.61 -2.87
C PRO A 141 -16.26 -20.32 -2.03
N PRO A 142 -16.29 -20.42 -0.68
CA PRO A 142 -16.35 -19.24 0.20
C PRO A 142 -15.27 -18.20 -0.09
N GLU A 143 -14.04 -18.62 -0.37
CA GLU A 143 -12.93 -17.71 -0.69
C GLU A 143 -13.20 -16.87 -1.94
N THR A 144 -13.83 -17.46 -2.96
CA THR A 144 -14.16 -16.79 -4.21
C THR A 144 -15.27 -15.75 -3.97
N ARG A 145 -16.27 -16.09 -3.14
CA ARG A 145 -17.32 -15.14 -2.75
C ARG A 145 -16.78 -13.95 -1.96
N ARG A 146 -15.83 -14.18 -1.05
CA ARG A 146 -15.20 -13.10 -0.25
C ARG A 146 -14.42 -12.11 -1.11
N VAL A 147 -13.73 -12.56 -2.16
CA VAL A 147 -13.10 -11.63 -3.11
C VAL A 147 -14.13 -10.86 -3.92
N GLY A 148 -15.24 -11.49 -4.31
CA GLY A 148 -16.37 -10.78 -4.91
C GLY A 148 -16.92 -9.68 -4.01
N PHE A 149 -17.08 -9.96 -2.71
CA PHE A 149 -17.49 -8.98 -1.71
C PHE A 149 -16.50 -7.80 -1.59
N VAL A 150 -15.20 -8.09 -1.46
CA VAL A 150 -14.15 -7.04 -1.44
C VAL A 150 -14.18 -6.20 -2.71
N THR A 151 -14.36 -6.83 -3.87
CA THR A 151 -14.47 -6.13 -5.15
C THR A 151 -15.75 -5.26 -5.19
N GLY A 152 -16.87 -5.74 -4.66
CA GLY A 152 -18.11 -4.98 -4.52
C GLY A 152 -17.93 -3.72 -3.68
N LEU A 153 -17.25 -3.82 -2.53
CA LEU A 153 -16.91 -2.64 -1.72
C LEU A 153 -16.06 -1.61 -2.50
N ILE A 154 -15.12 -2.08 -3.32
CA ILE A 154 -14.32 -1.19 -4.19
C ILE A 154 -15.22 -0.52 -5.24
N TYR A 155 -16.19 -1.24 -5.81
CA TYR A 155 -17.12 -0.70 -6.82
C TYR A 155 -18.17 0.26 -6.26
N LEU A 156 -18.44 0.22 -4.96
CA LEU A 156 -19.23 1.27 -4.30
C LEU A 156 -18.49 2.62 -4.31
N ILE A 157 -17.15 2.61 -4.30
CA ILE A 157 -16.32 3.83 -4.27
C ILE A 157 -15.92 4.27 -5.69
N THR A 158 -15.39 3.34 -6.48
CA THR A 158 -14.83 3.61 -7.82
C THR A 158 -15.87 3.57 -8.94
N GLY A 159 -17.03 2.97 -8.66
CA GLY A 159 -17.99 2.55 -9.68
C GLY A 159 -17.70 1.16 -10.25
N PRO A 160 -18.68 0.54 -10.91
CA PRO A 160 -18.55 -0.80 -11.48
C PRO A 160 -17.70 -0.81 -12.76
N SER A 161 -16.37 -0.63 -12.63
CA SER A 161 -15.42 -0.71 -13.75
C SER A 161 -14.42 -1.85 -13.58
N VAL A 162 -14.29 -2.69 -14.61
CA VAL A 162 -13.33 -3.80 -14.60
C VAL A 162 -11.89 -3.28 -14.49
N TYR A 163 -11.55 -2.24 -15.24
CA TYR A 163 -10.21 -1.65 -15.25
C TYR A 163 -9.86 -0.99 -13.91
N SER A 164 -10.81 -0.26 -13.31
CA SER A 164 -10.63 0.32 -11.98
C SER A 164 -10.38 -0.77 -10.92
N GLY A 165 -11.12 -1.87 -11.00
CA GLY A 165 -10.87 -3.05 -10.17
C GLY A 165 -9.45 -3.60 -10.35
N TYR A 166 -8.98 -3.75 -11.60
CA TYR A 166 -7.62 -4.21 -11.88
C TYR A 166 -6.57 -3.26 -11.28
N PHE A 167 -6.72 -1.94 -11.44
CA PHE A 167 -5.78 -0.97 -10.90
C PHE A 167 -5.75 -0.99 -9.37
N VAL A 168 -6.90 -1.03 -8.69
CA VAL A 168 -6.96 -1.04 -7.23
C VAL A 168 -6.34 -2.31 -6.65
N PHE A 169 -6.65 -3.49 -7.19
CA PHE A 169 -6.03 -4.75 -6.72
C PHE A 169 -4.52 -4.78 -7.00
N THR A 170 -4.10 -4.28 -8.16
CA THR A 170 -2.68 -4.14 -8.49
C THR A 170 -1.98 -3.21 -7.50
N TRP A 171 -2.63 -2.13 -7.11
CA TRP A 171 -2.14 -1.20 -6.10
C TRP A 171 -2.07 -1.82 -4.71
N PHE A 172 -3.02 -2.67 -4.31
CA PHE A 172 -2.92 -3.46 -3.07
C PHE A 172 -1.67 -4.33 -3.06
N ALA A 173 -1.40 -5.02 -4.16
CA ALA A 173 -0.18 -5.82 -4.28
C ALA A 173 1.09 -4.97 -4.15
N PHE A 174 1.11 -3.79 -4.79
CA PHE A 174 2.21 -2.83 -4.68
C PHE A 174 2.44 -2.36 -3.23
N LEU A 175 1.37 -1.99 -2.52
CA LEU A 175 1.44 -1.58 -1.11
C LEU A 175 1.96 -2.71 -0.21
N GLY A 176 1.52 -3.95 -0.45
CA GLY A 176 2.02 -5.13 0.24
C GLY A 176 3.53 -5.30 0.08
N GLN A 177 4.00 -5.22 -1.15
CA GLN A 177 5.43 -5.31 -1.44
C GLN A 177 6.23 -4.16 -0.86
N LEU A 178 5.69 -2.94 -0.88
CA LEU A 178 6.30 -1.78 -0.22
C LEU A 178 6.45 -2.05 1.28
N ALA A 179 5.42 -2.62 1.92
CA ALA A 179 5.48 -3.05 3.32
C ALA A 179 6.55 -4.15 3.53
N SER A 180 6.68 -5.12 2.62
CA SER A 180 7.74 -6.14 2.67
C SER A 180 9.15 -5.55 2.55
N ILE A 181 9.37 -4.54 1.69
CA ILE A 181 10.65 -3.82 1.58
C ILE A 181 10.97 -3.12 2.90
N ARG A 182 9.97 -2.46 3.50
CA ARG A 182 10.13 -1.82 4.81
C ARG A 182 10.42 -2.83 5.92
N ALA A 183 9.75 -3.99 5.89
CA ALA A 183 10.00 -5.07 6.82
C ALA A 183 11.45 -5.57 6.72
N PHE A 184 11.93 -5.84 5.50
CA PHE A 184 13.30 -6.27 5.24
C PHE A 184 14.32 -5.26 5.77
N ARG A 185 14.12 -3.97 5.50
CA ARG A 185 15.03 -2.92 5.96
C ARG A 185 15.10 -2.80 7.49
N ILE A 186 14.00 -3.07 8.19
CA ILE A 186 13.97 -3.10 9.65
C ILE A 186 14.67 -4.35 10.20
N ALA A 187 14.40 -5.50 9.59
CA ALA A 187 14.93 -6.79 10.05
C ALA A 187 16.41 -6.99 9.69
N VAL A 188 16.87 -6.43 8.57
CA VAL A 188 18.22 -6.58 8.02
C VAL A 188 18.79 -5.19 7.65
N PRO A 189 19.23 -4.38 8.62
CA PRO A 189 19.69 -3.02 8.37
C PRO A 189 20.89 -2.93 7.42
N GLU A 190 21.81 -3.90 7.50
CA GLU A 190 23.02 -3.98 6.67
C GLU A 190 22.77 -4.54 5.25
N GLY A 191 21.53 -4.99 4.99
CA GLY A 191 21.19 -5.60 3.71
C GLY A 191 21.19 -4.59 2.55
N ASN A 192 21.41 -5.06 1.32
CA ASN A 192 21.27 -4.21 0.14
C ASN A 192 19.78 -3.94 -0.16
N HIS A 193 19.24 -2.86 0.42
CA HIS A 193 17.81 -2.53 0.30
C HIS A 193 17.38 -2.22 -1.13
N ARG A 194 18.26 -1.64 -1.95
CA ARG A 194 17.96 -1.35 -3.37
C ARG A 194 17.80 -2.63 -4.17
N LEU A 195 18.73 -3.57 -4.02
CA LEU A 195 18.64 -4.87 -4.70
C LEU A 195 17.39 -5.63 -4.26
N TYR A 196 17.09 -5.65 -2.97
CA TYR A 196 15.88 -6.28 -2.46
C TYR A 196 14.61 -5.62 -3.03
N ALA A 197 14.56 -4.29 -3.06
CA ALA A 197 13.46 -3.57 -3.68
C ALA A 197 13.31 -3.90 -5.17
N MET A 198 14.43 -4.00 -5.90
CA MET A 198 14.40 -4.40 -7.31
C MET A 198 13.83 -5.81 -7.50
N LEU A 199 14.27 -6.78 -6.69
CA LEU A 199 13.78 -8.16 -6.78
C LEU A 199 12.29 -8.25 -6.43
N VAL A 200 11.86 -7.63 -5.34
CA VAL A 200 10.46 -7.70 -4.91
C VAL A 200 9.54 -7.00 -5.91
N MET A 201 9.95 -5.84 -6.43
CA MET A 201 9.09 -5.03 -7.29
C MET A 201 9.08 -5.49 -8.76
N PHE A 202 10.21 -5.98 -9.28
CA PHE A 202 10.39 -6.25 -10.71
C PHE A 202 10.49 -7.72 -11.11
N VAL A 203 10.43 -8.67 -10.17
CA VAL A 203 10.34 -10.09 -10.56
C VAL A 203 9.07 -10.31 -11.39
N PRO A 204 9.17 -10.89 -12.61
CA PRO A 204 8.05 -10.99 -13.54
C PRO A 204 6.83 -11.69 -12.95
N SER A 205 7.03 -12.74 -12.15
CA SER A 205 5.94 -13.47 -11.48
C SER A 205 5.15 -12.56 -10.52
N LEU A 206 5.85 -11.74 -9.74
CA LEU A 206 5.23 -10.83 -8.78
C LEU A 206 4.61 -9.60 -9.45
N ILE A 207 5.06 -9.21 -10.64
CA ILE A 207 4.36 -8.22 -11.47
C ILE A 207 3.10 -8.85 -12.06
N TYR A 208 3.18 -10.06 -12.62
CA TYR A 208 2.08 -10.62 -13.38
C TYR A 208 0.93 -11.11 -12.48
N TRP A 209 1.17 -12.04 -11.56
CA TRP A 209 0.09 -12.75 -10.86
C TRP A 209 -0.86 -11.86 -10.05
N PRO A 210 -0.37 -10.90 -9.24
CA PRO A 210 -1.25 -10.07 -8.44
C PRO A 210 -1.74 -8.81 -9.18
N SER A 211 -1.51 -8.67 -10.49
CA SER A 211 -1.97 -7.52 -11.28
C SER A 211 -3.35 -7.70 -11.90
N SER A 212 -4.27 -8.34 -11.17
CA SER A 212 -5.67 -8.51 -11.55
C SER A 212 -6.57 -8.56 -10.33
N ILE A 213 -7.87 -8.38 -10.52
CA ILE A 213 -8.87 -8.63 -9.48
C ILE A 213 -8.72 -10.08 -9.01
N GLY A 214 -8.36 -10.28 -7.74
CA GLY A 214 -8.12 -11.63 -7.25
C GLY A 214 -7.54 -11.75 -5.86
N LYS A 215 -7.57 -13.00 -5.36
CA LYS A 215 -7.06 -13.40 -4.05
C LYS A 215 -5.59 -13.02 -3.87
N GLU A 216 -4.77 -13.20 -4.92
CA GLU A 216 -3.31 -13.00 -4.85
C GLU A 216 -2.92 -11.58 -4.45
N ALA A 217 -3.58 -10.56 -5.02
CA ALA A 217 -3.33 -9.17 -4.67
C ALA A 217 -3.62 -8.88 -3.18
N CYS A 218 -4.78 -9.35 -2.69
CA CYS A 218 -5.13 -9.21 -1.27
C CYS A 218 -4.15 -9.97 -0.37
N MET A 219 -3.70 -11.17 -0.79
CA MET A 219 -2.74 -11.96 -0.03
C MET A 219 -1.36 -11.30 0.04
N VAL A 220 -0.87 -10.74 -1.07
CA VAL A 220 0.40 -9.99 -1.09
C VAL A 220 0.33 -8.78 -0.16
N LEU A 221 -0.80 -8.05 -0.16
CA LEU A 221 -1.03 -6.96 0.79
C LEU A 221 -0.99 -7.46 2.25
N ALA A 222 -1.79 -8.48 2.57
CA ALA A 222 -1.91 -9.03 3.91
C ALA A 222 -0.57 -9.55 4.46
N ILE A 223 0.18 -10.30 3.64
CA ILE A 223 1.50 -10.83 4.00
C ILE A 223 2.51 -9.70 4.22
N GLY A 224 2.53 -8.70 3.32
CA GLY A 224 3.43 -7.56 3.43
C GLY A 224 3.20 -6.74 4.69
N VAL A 225 1.93 -6.43 4.99
CA VAL A 225 1.54 -5.69 6.19
C VAL A 225 1.82 -6.49 7.47
N ALA A 226 1.55 -7.79 7.48
CA ALA A 226 1.89 -8.67 8.60
C ALA A 226 3.41 -8.69 8.85
N SER A 227 4.20 -8.88 7.80
CA SER A 227 5.67 -8.89 7.87
C SER A 227 6.23 -7.57 8.40
N TYR A 228 5.68 -6.44 7.95
CA TYR A 228 6.06 -5.12 8.45
C TYR A 228 5.71 -4.93 9.93
N GLY A 229 4.53 -5.40 10.35
CA GLY A 229 4.13 -5.39 11.75
C GLY A 229 5.11 -6.16 12.64
N VAL A 230 5.41 -7.40 12.26
CA VAL A 230 6.35 -8.28 12.96
C VAL A 230 7.74 -7.64 13.05
N ALA A 231 8.29 -7.15 11.95
CA ALA A 231 9.60 -6.49 11.95
C ALA A 231 9.65 -5.31 12.94
N ARG A 232 8.58 -4.51 13.05
CA ARG A 232 8.52 -3.40 14.02
C ARG A 232 8.41 -3.83 15.48
N ILE A 233 7.72 -4.93 15.76
CA ILE A 233 7.66 -5.49 17.12
C ILE A 233 9.07 -5.91 17.55
N PHE A 234 9.76 -6.64 16.68
CA PHE A 234 11.10 -7.18 16.97
C PHE A 234 12.16 -6.07 17.10
N ALA A 235 12.06 -5.02 16.29
CA ALA A 235 12.97 -3.86 16.37
C ALA A 235 12.63 -2.87 17.51
N ARG A 236 11.60 -3.13 18.33
CA ARG A 236 11.15 -2.29 19.45
C ARG A 236 10.90 -0.80 19.12
N ARG A 237 10.74 -0.44 17.85
CA ARG A 237 10.57 0.95 17.40
C ARG A 237 9.16 1.50 17.60
N SER A 238 8.15 0.63 17.59
CA SER A 238 6.72 1.01 17.76
C SER A 238 5.86 -0.23 17.93
N ILE A 239 5.96 -0.86 19.10
CA ILE A 239 5.34 -2.17 19.38
C ILE A 239 3.82 -2.14 19.14
N GLY A 240 3.11 -1.10 19.57
CA GLY A 240 1.67 -0.98 19.37
C GLY A 240 1.26 -0.96 17.88
N VAL A 241 1.95 -0.15 17.07
CA VAL A 241 1.70 -0.11 15.62
C VAL A 241 2.18 -1.40 14.93
N GLY A 242 3.19 -2.06 15.48
CA GLY A 242 3.64 -3.38 15.08
C GLY A 242 2.54 -4.43 15.24
N PHE A 243 1.92 -4.51 16.43
CA PHE A 243 0.78 -5.40 16.69
C PHE A 243 -0.43 -5.07 15.83
N ALA A 244 -0.77 -3.78 15.67
CA ALA A 244 -1.88 -3.37 14.82
C ALA A 244 -1.69 -3.85 13.36
N CYS A 245 -0.49 -3.65 12.79
CA CYS A 245 -0.20 -4.15 11.44
C CYS A 245 -0.15 -5.68 11.36
N ALA A 246 0.45 -6.36 12.35
CA ALA A 246 0.49 -7.82 12.38
C ALA A 246 -0.92 -8.42 12.42
N ALA A 247 -1.78 -7.90 13.32
CA ALA A 247 -3.17 -8.31 13.44
C ALA A 247 -3.96 -7.99 12.16
N LEU A 248 -3.82 -6.79 11.59
CA LEU A 248 -4.50 -6.41 10.36
C LEU A 248 -4.12 -7.31 9.18
N GLY A 249 -2.83 -7.63 9.03
CA GLY A 249 -2.35 -8.56 8.01
C GLY A 249 -2.88 -9.98 8.22
N LEU A 250 -2.88 -10.49 9.46
CA LEU A 250 -3.41 -11.83 9.78
C LEU A 250 -4.93 -11.92 9.56
N VAL A 251 -5.68 -10.91 9.99
CA VAL A 251 -7.14 -10.83 9.76
C VAL A 251 -7.42 -10.74 8.26
N GLY A 252 -6.71 -9.87 7.53
CA GLY A 252 -6.85 -9.75 6.08
C GLY A 252 -6.56 -11.07 5.35
N ALA A 253 -5.49 -11.77 5.73
CA ALA A 253 -5.20 -13.10 5.21
C ALA A 253 -6.29 -14.11 5.58
N GLY A 254 -6.81 -14.08 6.81
CA GLY A 254 -7.83 -15.00 7.29
C GLY A 254 -9.17 -14.83 6.58
N LEU A 255 -9.52 -13.58 6.27
CA LEU A 255 -10.69 -13.24 5.47
C LEU A 255 -10.57 -13.82 4.06
N ILE A 256 -9.42 -13.78 3.41
CA ILE A 256 -9.29 -14.27 2.02
C ILE A 256 -8.98 -15.77 1.95
N ARG A 257 -7.97 -16.23 2.70
CA ARG A 257 -7.47 -17.61 2.77
C ARG A 257 -7.15 -18.00 4.23
N PRO A 258 -8.11 -18.59 4.97
CA PRO A 258 -7.94 -18.97 6.37
C PRO A 258 -6.72 -19.88 6.62
N HIS A 259 -6.48 -20.83 5.72
CA HIS A 259 -5.36 -21.78 5.84
C HIS A 259 -4.00 -21.09 5.72
N VAL A 260 -3.85 -20.07 4.84
CA VAL A 260 -2.60 -19.30 4.74
C VAL A 260 -2.42 -18.41 5.97
N ALA A 261 -3.50 -17.83 6.49
CA ALA A 261 -3.44 -17.03 7.71
C ALA A 261 -2.95 -17.84 8.91
N LEU A 262 -3.39 -19.12 9.02
CA LEU A 262 -2.88 -20.03 10.03
C LEU A 262 -1.37 -20.26 9.88
N LEU A 263 -0.88 -20.53 8.67
CA LEU A 263 0.55 -20.70 8.40
C LEU A 263 1.36 -19.44 8.73
N LEU A 264 0.85 -18.26 8.38
CA LEU A 264 1.47 -16.98 8.74
C LEU A 264 1.51 -16.80 10.25
N GLY A 265 0.41 -17.08 10.96
CA GLY A 265 0.33 -17.00 12.41
C GLY A 265 1.32 -17.94 13.09
N LEU A 266 1.44 -19.18 12.62
CA LEU A 266 2.44 -20.14 13.10
C LEU A 266 3.88 -19.65 12.85
N GLY A 267 4.14 -19.08 11.68
CA GLY A 267 5.44 -18.45 11.37
C GLY A 267 5.78 -17.34 12.35
N VAL A 268 4.84 -16.42 12.62
CA VAL A 268 5.01 -15.34 13.59
C VAL A 268 5.25 -15.89 15.00
N ALA A 269 4.43 -16.85 15.45
CA ALA A 269 4.58 -17.48 16.76
C ALA A 269 5.97 -18.15 16.91
N SER A 270 6.42 -18.87 15.88
CA SER A 270 7.74 -19.50 15.87
C SER A 270 8.88 -18.48 15.97
N ALA A 271 8.75 -17.33 15.31
CA ALA A 271 9.74 -16.26 15.37
C ALA A 271 9.88 -15.69 16.81
N PHE A 272 8.76 -15.53 17.53
CA PHE A 272 8.79 -15.07 18.92
C PHE A 272 9.46 -16.08 19.85
N VAL A 273 9.17 -17.38 19.69
CA VAL A 273 9.80 -18.44 20.48
C VAL A 273 11.32 -18.48 20.26
N VAL A 274 11.77 -18.33 19.01
CA VAL A 274 13.21 -18.32 18.69
C VAL A 274 13.89 -17.07 19.28
N GLN A 275 13.27 -15.91 19.17
CA GLN A 275 13.85 -14.66 19.69
C GLN A 275 14.07 -14.70 21.21
N GLU A 276 13.12 -15.26 21.96
CA GLU A 276 13.24 -15.35 23.42
C GLU A 276 14.44 -16.23 23.83
N ARG A 277 14.77 -17.25 23.04
CA ARG A 277 15.94 -18.12 23.27
C ARG A 277 17.25 -17.39 22.98
N SER A 278 17.32 -16.62 21.89
CA SER A 278 18.52 -15.85 21.52
C SER A 278 18.82 -14.69 22.47
N LEU A 279 17.86 -14.24 23.28
CA LEU A 279 18.05 -13.24 24.33
C LEU A 279 18.49 -13.84 25.68
N ARG A 280 18.56 -15.18 25.82
CA ARG A 280 19.06 -15.88 27.01
C ARG A 280 20.52 -16.43 26.95
N PRO A 281 21.51 -15.83 26.26
CA PRO A 281 22.91 -16.19 26.47
C PRO A 281 23.48 -15.35 27.61
N GLY A 282 23.31 -15.78 28.86
CA GLY A 282 24.03 -15.15 30.00
C GLY A 282 23.32 -15.14 31.36
N LEU A 283 22.94 -16.30 31.88
CA LEU A 283 22.68 -16.47 33.32
C LEU A 283 23.63 -17.50 33.97
N GLY A 284 24.81 -17.69 33.38
CA GLY A 284 25.79 -18.65 33.89
C GLY A 284 27.21 -18.33 33.45
N CYS A 285 27.76 -17.20 33.89
CA CYS A 285 29.21 -16.97 34.01
C CYS A 285 29.47 -15.66 34.78
N ARG A 286 29.02 -15.60 36.03
CA ARG A 286 29.56 -14.67 37.04
C ARG A 286 29.59 -15.38 38.39
N ALA A 287 30.45 -16.38 38.47
CA ALA A 287 30.88 -16.95 39.74
C ALA A 287 32.40 -16.81 39.80
N GLY A 288 32.88 -16.12 40.83
CA GLY A 288 34.27 -16.20 41.29
C GLY A 288 35.24 -15.16 40.73
N ALA A 289 35.17 -13.93 41.23
CA ALA A 289 36.38 -13.14 41.45
C ALA A 289 36.18 -12.32 42.73
N ALA A 290 36.51 -12.96 43.84
CA ALA A 290 36.65 -12.30 45.13
C ALA A 290 37.75 -11.24 45.04
N THR A 291 37.47 -10.08 45.64
CA THR A 291 38.44 -9.04 46.00
C THR A 291 39.63 -9.62 46.77
N PRO A 292 40.80 -8.97 46.67
CA PRO A 292 41.29 -8.37 47.90
C PRO A 292 41.70 -6.90 47.75
N ARG A 293 41.49 -6.23 48.88
CA ARG A 293 41.81 -4.86 49.25
C ARG A 293 43.29 -4.79 49.65
N SER A 294 44.04 -3.83 49.11
CA SER A 294 45.24 -3.23 49.75
C SER A 294 45.59 -1.94 48.97
N GLU A 295 45.28 -0.74 49.46
CA GLU A 295 46.10 0.09 50.37
C GLU A 295 47.54 0.36 49.89
N ARG A 296 47.87 1.67 49.87
CA ARG A 296 49.18 2.39 49.81
C ARG A 296 49.46 3.07 48.47
N SER A 297 49.24 4.38 48.36
CA SER A 297 50.16 5.48 48.74
C SER A 297 51.45 5.49 47.92
N HIS A 298 51.52 6.39 46.93
CA HIS A 298 52.58 7.39 46.73
C HIS A 298 52.15 8.35 45.62
#